data_AF-A0A9P6WCL4-F1
#
_entry.id   AF-A0A9P6WCL4-F1
#
_cell.length_a   1.000
_cell.length_b   1.000
_cell.length_c   1.000
_cell.angle_alpha   90.00
_cell.angle_beta   90.00
_cell.angle_gamma   90.00
#
_symmetry.space_group_name_H-M   'P 1'
#
loop_
_entity.id
_entity.type
_entity.pdbx_description
1 polymer ?
#
loop_
_entity_poly.entity_id
_entity_poly.type
_entity_poly.pdbx_seq_one_letter_code
_entity_poly.pdbx_strand_id
1 'polypeptide(L)'
;MTTPYNNGEEIKRVSDTMDILAKLIIQRRRISTQTKVDYDKKLKEVDKLINMILALNRRDDNQQVVDTTALDKILNEGVEIIERDYGESKQKFALIPICDKYTTDNDEMTTISKKKKKKNKISCSYCKETGHTRAACPKRLMNPKA
;
A
#
# COMPACT_ATOMS: atom_id res chain seq x y z
N MET A 1 -54.76 25.19 45.04
CA MET A 1 -53.38 25.43 45.46
C MET A 1 -52.47 25.02 44.32
N THR A 2 -51.94 25.97 43.55
CA THR A 2 -51.05 25.73 42.41
C THR A 2 -49.64 26.12 42.84
N THR A 3 -48.76 25.14 43.03
CA THR A 3 -47.35 25.37 43.41
C THR A 3 -46.58 25.89 42.20
N PRO A 4 -46.00 27.10 42.27
CA PRO A 4 -44.99 27.51 41.32
C PRO A 4 -43.67 26.81 41.70
N TYR A 5 -42.73 26.73 40.76
CA TYR A 5 -41.34 26.33 40.97
C TYR A 5 -41.02 24.82 40.95
N ASN A 6 -40.85 24.30 39.74
CA ASN A 6 -40.05 23.09 39.46
C ASN A 6 -39.08 23.30 38.27
N ASN A 7 -39.38 24.27 37.40
CA ASN A 7 -38.64 24.57 36.18
C ASN A 7 -37.16 24.93 36.42
N GLY A 8 -36.84 25.62 37.51
CA GLY A 8 -35.45 26.04 37.79
C GLY A 8 -34.51 24.89 38.17
N GLU A 9 -35.04 23.85 38.80
CA GLU A 9 -34.27 22.67 39.19
C GLU A 9 -34.12 21.70 38.00
N GLU A 10 -35.13 21.64 37.15
CA GLU A 10 -35.10 20.91 35.89
C GLU A 10 -34.08 21.50 34.90
N ILE A 11 -34.00 22.83 34.80
CA ILE A 11 -32.98 23.53 34.00
C ILE A 11 -31.56 23.23 34.51
N LYS A 12 -31.36 23.19 35.84
CA LYS A 12 -30.06 22.83 36.42
C LYS A 12 -29.67 21.39 36.11
N ARG A 13 -30.61 20.45 36.28
CA ARG A 13 -30.40 19.04 35.93
C ARG A 13 -30.06 18.87 34.44
N VAL A 14 -30.74 19.60 33.56
CA VAL A 14 -30.44 19.59 32.12
C VAL A 14 -29.04 20.14 31.85
N SER A 15 -28.64 21.25 32.48
CA SER A 15 -27.28 21.80 32.36
C SER A 15 -26.21 20.81 32.83
N ASP A 16 -26.43 20.15 33.97
CA ASP A 16 -25.51 19.15 34.52
C ASP A 16 -25.39 17.94 33.58
N THR A 17 -26.50 17.46 33.02
CA THR A 17 -26.47 16.37 32.03
C THR A 17 -25.75 16.77 30.75
N MET A 18 -25.89 18.03 30.31
CA MET A 18 -25.19 18.56 29.14
C MET A 18 -23.68 18.62 29.36
N ASP A 19 -23.23 19.06 30.55
CA ASP A 19 -21.82 19.08 30.92
C ASP A 19 -21.21 17.69 31.01
N ILE A 20 -21.97 16.71 31.53
CA ILE A 20 -21.56 15.30 31.56
C ILE A 20 -21.41 14.76 30.13
N LEU A 21 -22.38 15.03 29.25
CA LEU A 21 -22.31 14.64 27.85
C LEU A 21 -21.11 15.28 27.13
N ALA A 22 -20.86 16.57 27.36
CA ALA A 22 -19.71 17.26 26.80
C ALA A 22 -18.39 16.62 27.23
N LYS A 23 -18.24 16.28 28.53
CA LYS A 23 -17.07 15.56 29.06
C LYS A 23 -16.89 14.20 28.40
N LEU A 24 -17.97 13.43 28.25
CA LEU A 24 -17.95 12.12 27.61
C LEU A 24 -17.57 12.21 26.12
N ILE A 25 -18.06 13.22 25.40
CA ILE A 25 -17.70 13.45 23.99
C ILE A 25 -16.21 13.78 23.86
N ILE A 26 -15.68 14.66 24.70
CA ILE A 26 -14.25 15.02 24.68
C ILE A 26 -13.39 13.79 25.02
N GLN A 27 -13.77 13.02 26.04
CA GLN A 27 -13.05 11.81 26.44
C GLN A 27 -13.06 10.75 25.33
N ARG A 28 -14.22 10.49 24.71
CA ARG A 28 -14.35 9.52 23.62
C ARG A 28 -13.55 9.95 22.39
N ARG A 29 -13.54 11.24 22.06
CA ARG A 29 -12.68 11.78 20.99
C ARG A 29 -11.21 11.53 21.28
N ARG A 30 -10.73 11.82 22.49
CA ARG A 30 -9.33 11.58 22.90
C ARG A 30 -8.93 10.12 22.80
N ILE A 31 -9.75 9.21 23.33
CA ILE A 31 -9.48 7.76 23.26
C ILE A 31 -9.42 7.31 21.80
N SER A 32 -10.41 7.69 20.99
CA SER A 32 -10.45 7.33 19.57
C SER A 32 -9.25 7.85 18.79
N THR A 33 -8.82 9.10 19.04
CA THR A 33 -7.62 9.65 18.40
C THR A 33 -6.35 8.97 18.89
N GLN A 34 -6.27 8.64 20.18
CA GLN A 34 -5.10 8.02 20.77
C GLN A 34 -4.89 6.60 20.23
N THR A 35 -5.96 5.80 20.16
CA THR A 35 -5.90 4.44 19.59
C THR A 35 -5.43 4.44 18.13
N LYS A 36 -5.91 5.40 17.32
CA LYS A 36 -5.46 5.54 15.94
C LYS A 36 -3.98 5.91 15.85
N VAL A 37 -3.53 6.88 16.65
CA VAL A 37 -2.13 7.30 16.70
C VAL A 37 -1.21 6.15 17.15
N ASP A 38 -1.63 5.35 18.13
CA ASP A 38 -0.84 4.24 18.64
C ASP A 38 -0.79 3.07 17.64
N TYR A 39 -1.86 2.81 16.89
CA TYR A 39 -1.85 1.87 15.77
C TYR A 39 -0.85 2.33 14.69
N ASP A 40 -0.92 3.59 14.26
CA ASP A 40 -0.04 4.13 13.22
C ASP A 40 1.44 4.08 13.62
N LYS A 41 1.75 4.27 14.92
CA LYS A 41 3.11 4.10 15.44
C LYS A 41 3.60 2.66 15.35
N LYS A 42 2.77 1.70 15.79
CA LYS A 42 3.09 0.27 15.71
C LYS A 42 3.30 -0.18 14.26
N LEU A 43 2.45 0.29 13.34
CA LEU A 43 2.57 -0.01 11.92
C LEU A 43 3.92 0.50 11.36
N LYS A 44 4.31 1.73 11.71
CA LYS A 44 5.62 2.29 11.32
C LYS A 44 6.80 1.52 11.90
N GLU A 45 6.69 0.99 13.11
CA GLU A 45 7.73 0.16 13.71
C GLU A 45 7.87 -1.18 12.99
N VAL A 46 6.75 -1.85 12.72
CA VAL A 46 6.72 -3.10 11.95
C VAL A 46 7.30 -2.90 10.55
N ASP A 47 6.89 -1.84 9.85
CA ASP A 47 7.42 -1.49 8.53
C ASP A 47 8.95 -1.27 8.55
N LYS A 48 9.47 -0.55 9.56
CA LYS A 48 10.92 -0.38 9.72
C LYS A 48 11.65 -1.70 9.92
N LEU A 49 11.14 -2.59 10.78
CA LEU A 49 11.77 -3.87 11.06
C LEU A 49 11.77 -4.77 9.82
N ILE A 50 10.65 -4.84 9.10
CA ILE A 50 10.57 -5.66 7.89
C ILE A 50 11.47 -5.10 6.79
N ASN A 51 11.47 -3.77 6.57
CA ASN A 51 12.36 -3.15 5.59
C ASN A 51 13.85 -3.35 5.95
N MET A 52 14.19 -3.39 7.24
CA MET A 52 15.54 -3.75 7.70
C MET A 52 15.89 -5.19 7.36
N ILE A 53 14.99 -6.14 7.61
CA ILE A 53 15.18 -7.56 7.26
C ILE A 53 15.30 -7.75 5.74
N LEU A 54 14.45 -7.07 4.96
CA LEU A 54 14.53 -7.06 3.51
C LEU A 54 15.86 -6.47 3.03
N ALA A 55 16.36 -5.41 3.67
CA ALA A 55 17.66 -4.83 3.34
C ALA A 55 18.83 -5.77 3.63
N LEU A 56 18.77 -6.55 4.72
CA LEU A 56 19.80 -7.53 5.08
C LEU A 56 19.82 -8.75 4.14
N ASN A 57 18.67 -9.13 3.58
CA ASN A 57 18.54 -10.28 2.69
C ASN A 57 18.86 -9.98 1.21
N ARG A 58 19.20 -8.74 0.86
CA ARG A 58 19.53 -8.38 -0.53
C ARG A 58 20.96 -8.80 -0.89
N ARG A 59 21.05 -9.69 -1.87
CA ARG A 59 22.29 -9.99 -2.59
C ARG A 59 22.44 -9.18 -3.89
N ASP A 60 21.36 -8.54 -4.37
CA ASP A 60 21.32 -7.76 -5.60
C ASP A 60 20.62 -6.40 -5.41
N ASP A 61 20.91 -5.45 -6.30
CA ASP A 61 20.50 -4.02 -6.32
C ASP A 61 18.99 -3.74 -6.31
N ASN A 62 18.13 -4.76 -6.28
CA ASN A 62 16.68 -4.60 -6.32
C ASN A 62 16.13 -4.21 -4.94
N GLN A 63 15.80 -2.92 -4.83
CA GLN A 63 15.37 -2.29 -3.59
C GLN A 63 13.87 -2.59 -3.32
N GLN A 64 13.55 -3.79 -2.82
CA GLN A 64 12.18 -4.21 -2.45
C GLN A 64 11.71 -3.64 -1.10
N VAL A 65 10.62 -2.90 -1.06
CA VAL A 65 10.00 -2.32 0.13
C VAL A 65 8.67 -2.99 0.40
N VAL A 66 8.26 -3.03 1.67
CA VAL A 66 6.94 -3.53 2.03
C VAL A 66 5.85 -2.63 1.48
N ASP A 67 4.82 -3.22 0.86
CA ASP A 67 3.62 -2.47 0.48
C ASP A 67 2.76 -2.23 1.73
N THR A 68 2.83 -1.02 2.27
CA THR A 68 2.09 -0.64 3.47
C THR A 68 0.58 -0.66 3.26
N THR A 69 0.10 -0.41 2.04
CA THR A 69 -1.34 -0.38 1.74
C THR A 69 -1.92 -1.78 1.63
N ALA A 70 -1.18 -2.71 1.04
CA ALA A 70 -1.56 -4.12 1.01
C ALA A 70 -1.39 -4.76 2.39
N LEU A 71 -0.36 -4.38 3.14
CA LEU A 71 -0.15 -4.87 4.51
C LEU A 71 -1.28 -4.45 5.44
N ASP A 72 -1.77 -3.20 5.37
CA ASP A 72 -2.91 -2.74 6.18
C ASP A 72 -4.19 -3.54 5.90
N LYS A 73 -4.41 -3.96 4.65
CA LYS A 73 -5.56 -4.83 4.32
C LYS A 73 -5.40 -6.20 4.95
N ILE A 74 -4.22 -6.81 4.82
CA ILE A 74 -3.93 -8.14 5.38
C ILE A 74 -3.99 -8.13 6.91
N LEU A 75 -3.54 -7.05 7.57
CA LEU A 75 -3.64 -6.94 9.03
C LEU A 75 -5.09 -6.82 9.52
N ASN A 76 -5.99 -6.26 8.71
CA ASN A 76 -7.42 -6.16 9.04
C ASN A 76 -8.20 -7.45 8.74
N GLU A 77 -7.85 -8.17 7.67
CA GLU A 77 -8.53 -9.40 7.24
C GLU A 77 -7.97 -10.66 7.92
N GLY A 78 -6.74 -10.57 8.44
CA GLY A 78 -6.03 -11.67 9.08
C GLY A 78 -4.85 -12.14 8.22
N VAL A 79 -3.74 -12.44 8.88
CA VAL A 79 -2.51 -12.91 8.21
C VAL A 79 -2.63 -14.40 7.93
N GLU A 80 -2.53 -14.77 6.66
CA GLU A 80 -2.49 -16.18 6.25
C GLU A 80 -1.15 -16.81 6.64
N ILE A 81 -1.21 -17.91 7.39
CA ILE A 81 -0.04 -18.67 7.85
C ILE A 81 0.07 -19.96 7.04
N ILE A 82 1.15 -20.07 6.26
CA ILE A 82 1.47 -21.24 5.45
C ILE A 82 2.47 -22.10 6.23
N GLU A 83 2.17 -23.39 6.37
CA GLU A 83 3.13 -24.35 6.91
C GLU A 83 3.91 -24.97 5.75
N ARG A 84 5.25 -24.85 5.78
CA ARG A 84 6.12 -25.59 4.84
C ARG A 84 7.06 -26.50 5.62
N ASP A 85 7.19 -27.72 5.11
CA ASP A 85 8.17 -28.68 5.58
C ASP A 85 9.53 -28.29 5.00
N TYR A 86 10.38 -27.66 5.82
CA TYR A 86 11.80 -27.47 5.52
C TYR A 86 12.60 -28.50 6.30
N GLY A 87 12.92 -29.62 5.62
CA GLY A 87 13.64 -30.74 6.24
C GLY A 87 12.82 -31.45 7.32
N GLU A 88 13.42 -31.68 8.49
CA GLU A 88 12.78 -32.37 9.63
C GLU A 88 11.85 -31.47 10.46
N SER A 89 11.80 -30.16 10.17
CA SER A 89 11.00 -29.20 10.94
C SER A 89 9.88 -28.56 10.11
N LYS A 90 8.65 -28.62 10.65
CA LYS A 90 7.51 -27.85 10.18
C LYS A 90 7.69 -26.39 10.56
N GLN A 91 7.94 -25.51 9.59
CA GLN A 91 8.02 -24.07 9.82
C GLN A 91 6.78 -23.36 9.30
N LYS A 92 6.29 -22.40 10.09
CA LYS A 92 5.13 -21.56 9.78
C LYS A 92 5.62 -20.23 9.22
N PHE A 93 5.07 -19.82 8.10
CA PHE A 93 5.43 -18.60 7.37
C PHE A 93 4.21 -17.70 7.21
N ALA A 94 4.39 -16.40 7.40
CA ALA A 94 3.42 -15.38 7.02
C ALA A 94 3.91 -14.70 5.74
N LEU A 95 3.03 -14.55 4.75
CA LEU A 95 3.36 -13.83 3.51
C LEU A 95 3.20 -12.33 3.74
N ILE A 96 4.24 -11.58 3.40
CA ILE A 96 4.25 -10.12 3.50
C ILE A 96 4.33 -9.55 2.08
N PRO A 97 3.40 -8.67 1.67
CA PRO A 97 3.43 -8.06 0.35
C PRO A 97 4.61 -7.09 0.24
N ILE A 98 5.36 -7.20 -0.86
CA ILE A 98 6.51 -6.36 -1.17
C ILE A 98 6.32 -5.76 -2.57
N CYS A 99 6.79 -4.52 -2.74
CA CYS A 99 6.86 -3.79 -3.99
C CYS A 99 8.30 -3.37 -4.28
N ASP A 100 8.62 -3.18 -5.56
CA ASP A 100 9.90 -2.59 -5.94
C ASP A 100 9.83 -1.06 -5.78
N LYS A 101 10.85 -0.43 -5.19
CA LYS A 101 10.88 1.04 -5.00
C LYS A 101 10.82 1.85 -6.31
N TYR A 102 10.98 1.23 -7.47
CA TYR A 102 11.04 1.91 -8.76
C TYR A 102 9.67 2.15 -9.42
N THR A 103 8.57 1.86 -8.74
CA THR A 103 7.23 1.98 -9.33
C THR A 103 6.32 2.94 -8.58
N THR A 104 6.66 4.24 -8.60
CA THR A 104 5.75 5.41 -8.46
C THR A 104 6.63 6.65 -8.73
N ASP A 105 6.39 7.60 -9.65
CA ASP A 105 5.16 8.09 -10.28
C ASP A 105 5.45 8.69 -11.67
N ASN A 106 4.62 8.35 -12.65
CA ASN A 106 4.15 9.24 -13.72
C ASN A 106 2.90 8.60 -14.33
N ASP A 107 1.82 8.57 -13.54
CA ASP A 107 0.46 8.52 -14.07
C ASP A 107 -0.23 9.85 -13.73
N GLU A 108 0.40 10.96 -14.13
CA GLU A 108 -0.32 12.20 -14.37
C GLU A 108 -0.73 12.22 -15.84
N MET A 109 -2.05 12.10 -16.03
CA MET A 109 -2.87 12.71 -17.07
C MET A 109 -2.14 13.73 -17.97
N THR A 110 -1.36 13.25 -18.95
CA THR A 110 -0.94 14.04 -20.08
C THR A 110 -1.59 13.43 -21.30
N THR A 111 -2.42 14.23 -21.95
CA THR A 111 -2.87 14.00 -23.32
C THR A 111 -1.63 13.72 -24.16
N ILE A 112 -1.36 12.42 -24.39
CA ILE A 112 -0.29 11.99 -25.30
C ILE A 112 -0.74 12.45 -26.67
N SER A 113 -0.36 13.67 -27.02
CA SER A 113 -0.11 14.06 -28.39
C SER A 113 0.97 13.08 -28.86
N LYS A 114 0.49 11.96 -29.41
CA LYS A 114 1.30 10.95 -30.08
C LYS A 114 2.08 11.72 -31.14
N LYS A 115 3.29 12.17 -30.84
CA LYS A 115 4.26 12.54 -31.86
C LYS A 115 4.40 11.27 -32.68
N LYS A 116 3.70 11.24 -33.82
CA LYS A 116 3.67 10.14 -34.76
C LYS A 116 5.14 9.85 -35.06
N LYS A 117 5.72 8.84 -34.42
CA LYS A 117 7.03 8.30 -34.81
C LYS A 117 6.88 8.05 -36.30
N LYS A 118 7.66 8.78 -37.10
CA LYS A 118 7.64 8.68 -38.57
C LYS A 118 7.77 7.18 -38.85
N LYS A 119 6.74 6.57 -39.44
CA LYS A 119 6.73 5.13 -39.70
C LYS A 119 7.90 4.86 -40.62
N ASN A 120 9.01 4.36 -40.07
CA ASN A 120 10.16 3.98 -40.85
C ASN A 120 9.73 2.78 -41.70
N LYS A 121 9.42 3.03 -42.98
CA LYS A 121 9.16 2.02 -44.01
C LYS A 121 10.46 1.31 -44.42
N ILE A 122 11.41 1.16 -43.49
CA ILE A 122 12.67 0.49 -43.74
C ILE A 122 12.35 -1.01 -43.79
N SER A 123 12.64 -1.63 -44.92
CA SER A 123 12.60 -3.08 -45.09
C SER A 123 13.83 -3.70 -44.44
N CYS A 124 13.63 -4.68 -43.57
CA CYS A 124 14.70 -5.44 -42.97
C CYS A 124 15.50 -6.19 -44.04
N SER A 125 16.82 -6.06 -44.09
CA SER A 125 17.64 -6.76 -45.09
C SER A 125 17.71 -8.28 -44.87
N TYR A 126 17.24 -8.79 -43.73
CA TYR A 126 17.22 -10.23 -43.41
C TYR A 126 15.89 -10.88 -43.81
N CYS A 127 14.77 -10.40 -43.27
CA CYS A 127 13.45 -11.00 -43.53
C CYS A 127 12.58 -10.21 -44.52
N LYS A 128 13.06 -9.06 -45.02
CA LYS A 128 12.36 -8.17 -45.97
C LYS A 128 11.05 -7.56 -45.46
N GLU A 129 10.69 -7.77 -44.20
CA GLU A 129 9.54 -7.13 -43.56
C GLU A 129 9.87 -5.69 -43.14
N THR A 130 8.87 -4.81 -43.15
CA THR A 130 9.04 -3.40 -42.80
C THR A 130 8.84 -3.14 -41.31
N GLY A 131 9.56 -2.17 -40.75
CA GLY A 131 9.35 -1.68 -39.38
C GLY A 131 10.43 -2.10 -38.39
N HIS A 132 11.47 -2.80 -38.83
CA HIS A 132 12.65 -3.12 -38.02
C HIS A 132 13.91 -3.22 -38.90
N THR A 133 15.09 -3.12 -38.27
CA THR A 133 16.40 -3.26 -38.94
C THR A 133 16.94 -4.69 -38.81
N ARG A 134 17.95 -5.06 -39.61
CA ARG A 134 18.61 -6.39 -39.53
C ARG A 134 19.06 -6.73 -38.09
N ALA A 135 19.58 -5.73 -37.38
CA ALA A 135 20.06 -5.89 -36.00
C ALA A 135 18.94 -6.34 -35.05
N ALA A 136 17.75 -5.72 -35.16
CA ALA A 136 16.58 -5.97 -34.34
C ALA A 136 15.58 -6.95 -35.00
N CYS A 137 16.03 -7.81 -35.93
CA CYS A 137 15.14 -8.73 -36.63
C CYS A 137 14.79 -9.93 -35.74
N PRO A 138 13.50 -10.16 -35.41
CA PRO A 138 13.09 -11.26 -34.54
C PRO A 138 13.45 -12.62 -35.15
N LYS A 139 13.34 -12.77 -36.47
CA LYS A 139 13.71 -14.02 -37.18
C LYS A 139 15.21 -14.32 -37.10
N ARG A 140 16.07 -13.29 -37.02
CA ARG A 140 17.52 -13.45 -36.83
C ARG A 140 17.86 -13.80 -35.37
N LEU A 141 17.16 -13.20 -34.42
CA LEU A 141 17.31 -13.49 -32.99
C LEU A 141 16.89 -14.92 -32.65
N MET A 142 15.86 -15.45 -33.33
CA MET A 142 15.38 -16.82 -33.10
C MET A 142 16.24 -17.88 -33.79
N ASN A 143 16.91 -17.55 -34.90
CA ASN A 143 17.81 -18.46 -35.62
C ASN A 143 19.14 -17.77 -35.93
N PRO A 144 20.06 -17.70 -34.95
CA PRO A 144 21.42 -17.26 -35.21
C PRO A 144 22.15 -18.35 -35.99
N LYS A 145 21.96 -18.38 -37.31
CA LYS A 145 22.93 -19.07 -38.17
C LYS A 145 24.21 -18.23 -38.20
N ALA A 146 25.31 -18.89 -37.85
CA ALA A 146 26.68 -18.39 -37.96
C ALA A 146 26.96 -17.82 -39.36
#